data_AF-B8ICP5-F1
#
_entry.id   AF-B8ICP5-F1
#
_cell.length_a   1.000
_cell.length_b   1.000
_cell.length_c   1.000
_cell.angle_alpha   90.00
_cell.angle_beta   90.00
_cell.angle_gamma   90.00
#
_symmetry.space_group_name_H-M   'P 1'
#
loop_
_entity.id
_entity.type
_entity.pdbx_description
1 polymer ?
#
loop_
_entity_poly.entity_id
_entity_poly.type
_entity_poly.pdbx_seq_one_letter_code
_entity_poly.pdbx_strand_id
1 'polypeptide(L)'
;MRARPALDPEREQARGLPLGRADFAAFRRRGVEGRHLACARHGVDLVLRDLVVFGKRQRFGFARHDGGEGPGAVEAYTIPARDAGGALVDVVAWDPAAGRLATWLGAVGMLGEDSLWRPLADKEPLVVHRDPVGWLAAGWRGVVVINDALARPALLGAGTLLTQDIAHGEAVEAMLRKVRMPRILVEAP
;
A
#
# COMPACT_ATOMS: atom_id res chain seq x y z
N MET A 1 -22.35 -20.59 14.70
CA MET A 1 -21.31 -19.91 13.91
C MET A 1 -20.58 -18.96 14.85
N ARG A 2 -19.32 -19.24 15.25
CA ARG A 2 -18.58 -18.32 16.14
C ARG A 2 -18.26 -17.06 15.35
N ALA A 3 -18.59 -15.88 15.90
CA ALA A 3 -18.19 -14.62 15.32
C ALA A 3 -16.66 -14.60 15.19
N ARG A 4 -16.14 -14.41 13.98
CA ARG A 4 -14.73 -14.10 13.81
C ARG A 4 -14.48 -12.79 14.55
N PRO A 5 -13.48 -12.71 15.44
CA PRO A 5 -13.10 -11.43 16.03
C PRO A 5 -12.85 -10.43 14.91
N ALA A 6 -13.30 -9.19 15.10
CA ALA A 6 -13.03 -8.11 14.16
C ALA A 6 -11.51 -8.01 13.97
N LEU A 7 -11.06 -8.09 12.73
CA LEU A 7 -9.66 -7.89 12.40
C LEU A 7 -9.35 -6.40 12.59
N ASP A 8 -8.31 -6.11 13.34
CA ASP A 8 -7.87 -4.75 13.69
C ASP A 8 -6.49 -4.51 13.08
N PRO A 9 -6.41 -3.78 11.94
CA PRO A 9 -5.16 -3.45 11.26
C PRO A 9 -4.14 -2.72 12.13
N GLU A 10 -4.57 -1.84 13.03
CA GLU A 10 -3.67 -1.06 13.87
C GLU A 10 -3.01 -1.97 14.91
N ARG A 11 -3.83 -2.77 15.60
CA ARG A 11 -3.33 -3.77 16.54
C ARG A 11 -2.43 -4.79 15.85
N GLU A 12 -2.77 -5.19 14.63
CA GLU A 12 -1.97 -6.18 13.91
C GLU A 12 -0.63 -5.62 13.43
N GLN A 13 -0.61 -4.38 12.93
CA GLN A 13 0.63 -3.68 12.58
C GLN A 13 1.54 -3.53 13.79
N ALA A 14 1.01 -3.17 14.96
CA ALA A 14 1.80 -2.98 16.18
C ALA A 14 2.55 -4.24 16.66
N ARG A 15 2.27 -5.42 16.10
CA ARG A 15 2.96 -6.68 16.40
C ARG A 15 4.20 -6.93 15.54
N GLY A 16 4.45 -6.10 14.53
CA GLY A 16 5.61 -6.21 13.67
C GLY A 16 6.93 -5.96 14.41
N LEU A 17 8.01 -6.50 13.90
CA LEU A 17 9.35 -6.30 14.46
C LEU A 17 9.90 -4.92 14.04
N PRO A 18 10.50 -4.15 14.96
CA PRO A 18 11.21 -2.93 14.59
C PRO A 18 12.34 -3.20 13.61
N LEU A 19 12.61 -2.22 12.75
CA LEU A 19 13.73 -2.28 11.80
C LEU A 19 15.07 -2.32 12.54
N GLY A 20 15.96 -3.22 12.11
CA GLY A 20 17.32 -3.35 12.62
C GLY A 20 18.34 -2.60 11.77
N ARG A 21 19.61 -2.65 12.18
CA ARG A 21 20.72 -1.95 11.51
C ARG A 21 20.87 -2.33 10.03
N ALA A 22 20.64 -3.60 9.69
CA ALA A 22 20.73 -4.09 8.32
C ALA A 22 19.63 -3.48 7.43
N ASP A 23 18.40 -3.37 7.95
CA ASP A 23 17.26 -2.78 7.26
C ASP A 23 17.52 -1.29 6.98
N PHE A 24 17.94 -0.51 7.98
CA PHE A 24 18.32 0.89 7.80
C PHE A 24 19.44 1.07 6.76
N ALA A 25 20.43 0.17 6.75
CA ALA A 25 21.49 0.21 5.74
C ALA A 25 20.95 -0.08 4.33
N ALA A 26 20.01 -1.02 4.20
CA ALA A 26 19.35 -1.33 2.94
C ALA A 26 18.53 -0.15 2.41
N PHE A 27 17.75 0.52 3.28
CA PHE A 27 17.01 1.73 2.93
C PHE A 27 17.93 2.88 2.52
N ARG A 28 19.02 3.12 3.27
CA ARG A 28 19.98 4.18 2.96
C ARG A 28 20.64 4.00 1.60
N ARG A 29 21.00 2.76 1.23
CA ARG A 29 21.53 2.45 -0.10
C ARG A 29 20.55 2.77 -1.24
N ARG A 30 19.26 2.87 -0.93
CA ARG A 30 18.18 3.25 -1.85
C ARG A 30 17.74 4.71 -1.72
N GLY A 31 18.50 5.53 -0.97
CA GLY A 31 18.21 6.95 -0.79
C GLY A 31 17.13 7.26 0.27
N VAL A 32 16.73 6.27 1.08
CA VAL A 32 15.74 6.46 2.15
C VAL A 32 16.46 6.59 3.50
N GLU A 33 16.37 7.76 4.12
CA GLU A 33 16.92 8.00 5.45
C GLU A 33 16.01 7.45 6.56
N GLY A 34 16.56 7.20 7.75
CA GLY A 34 15.80 6.65 8.88
C GLY A 34 14.58 7.49 9.27
N ARG A 35 14.66 8.82 9.17
CA ARG A 35 13.53 9.73 9.43
C ARG A 35 12.34 9.53 8.47
N HIS A 36 12.58 8.93 7.30
CA HIS A 36 11.53 8.64 6.32
C HIS A 36 10.80 7.32 6.60
N LEU A 37 11.28 6.50 7.55
CA LEU A 37 10.67 5.20 7.90
C LEU A 37 9.62 5.32 9.02
N ALA A 38 9.33 6.55 9.42
CA ALA A 38 8.24 6.90 10.32
C ALA A 38 7.45 8.08 9.76
N CYS A 39 6.15 8.11 10.02
CA CYS A 39 5.29 9.26 9.72
C CYS A 39 4.48 9.62 10.96
N ALA A 40 4.38 10.91 11.28
CA ALA A 40 3.65 11.41 12.45
C ALA A 40 2.29 12.03 12.09
N ARG A 41 1.80 11.87 10.84
CA ARG A 41 0.66 12.64 10.30
C ARG A 41 -0.67 12.30 10.99
N HIS A 42 -0.91 11.03 11.30
CA HIS A 42 -2.16 10.52 11.87
C HIS A 42 -1.89 9.70 13.15
N GLY A 43 -0.86 10.10 13.90
CA GLY A 43 -0.20 9.25 14.89
C GLY A 43 1.16 8.75 14.38
N VAL A 44 1.80 7.82 15.10
CA VAL A 44 3.13 7.31 14.74
C VAL A 44 2.99 6.06 13.87
N ASP A 45 3.03 6.25 12.57
CA ASP A 45 3.17 5.17 11.59
C ASP A 45 4.62 4.77 11.47
N LEU A 46 4.90 3.47 11.57
CA LEU A 46 6.23 2.90 11.43
C LEU A 46 6.23 1.85 10.32
N VAL A 47 7.28 1.85 9.51
CA VAL A 47 7.63 0.67 8.70
C VAL A 47 8.19 -0.38 9.65
N LEU A 48 7.62 -1.58 9.62
CA LEU A 48 8.03 -2.71 10.45
C LEU A 48 8.46 -3.89 9.57
N ARG A 49 8.98 -4.95 10.19
CA ARG A 49 9.31 -6.22 9.54
C ARG A 49 8.37 -7.32 10.04
N ASP A 50 7.89 -8.13 9.11
CA ASP A 50 7.05 -9.28 9.43
C ASP A 50 7.38 -10.48 8.53
N LEU A 51 7.07 -11.67 9.04
CA LEU A 51 6.96 -12.87 8.21
C LEU A 51 5.56 -12.94 7.61
N VAL A 52 5.49 -12.97 6.29
CA VAL A 52 4.25 -12.95 5.52
C VAL A 52 4.23 -14.03 4.46
N VAL A 53 3.03 -14.47 4.07
CA VAL A 53 2.80 -15.36 2.94
C VAL A 53 2.04 -14.58 1.88
N PHE A 54 2.68 -14.32 0.75
CA PHE A 54 2.04 -13.68 -0.40
C PHE A 54 1.08 -14.65 -1.09
N GLY A 55 -0.15 -14.20 -1.32
CA GLY A 55 -1.23 -14.96 -1.94
C GLY A 55 -1.65 -14.39 -3.30
N LYS A 56 -2.82 -14.83 -3.75
CA LYS A 56 -3.43 -14.38 -5.01
C LYS A 56 -4.06 -12.99 -4.86
N ARG A 57 -4.28 -12.31 -5.98
CA ARG A 57 -4.99 -11.02 -6.05
C ARG A 57 -4.35 -9.92 -5.18
N GLN A 58 -3.02 -9.91 -5.10
CA GLN A 58 -2.24 -8.95 -4.30
C GLN A 58 -2.67 -8.94 -2.83
N ARG A 59 -2.94 -10.13 -2.28
CA ARG A 59 -3.23 -10.32 -0.86
C ARG A 59 -2.07 -11.02 -0.17
N PHE A 60 -1.90 -10.79 1.11
CA PHE A 60 -0.99 -11.58 1.94
C PHE A 60 -1.68 -12.01 3.24
N GLY A 61 -1.11 -13.02 3.90
CA GLY A 61 -1.42 -13.37 5.29
C GLY A 61 -0.17 -13.25 6.14
N PHE A 62 -0.34 -12.84 7.40
CA PHE A 62 0.77 -12.91 8.36
C PHE A 62 1.05 -14.37 8.72
N ALA A 63 2.30 -14.81 8.59
CA ALA A 63 2.67 -16.21 8.77
C ALA A 63 2.38 -16.71 10.20
N ARG A 64 2.40 -15.80 11.19
CA ARG A 64 2.00 -16.09 12.59
C ARG A 64 0.55 -16.53 12.77
N HIS A 65 -0.34 -16.30 11.79
CA HIS A 65 -1.71 -16.85 11.84
C HIS A 65 -1.76 -18.34 11.48
N ASP A 66 -0.72 -18.85 10.83
CA ASP A 66 -0.63 -20.22 10.31
C ASP A 66 0.53 -21.01 10.97
N GLY A 67 0.93 -20.62 12.18
CA GLY A 67 1.95 -21.33 12.97
C GLY A 67 3.40 -20.86 12.77
N GLY A 68 3.64 -19.76 12.05
CA GLY A 68 4.97 -19.14 11.93
C GLY A 68 5.68 -19.47 10.61
N GLU A 69 6.93 -19.92 10.66
CA GLU A 69 7.82 -20.19 9.52
C GLU A 69 7.36 -21.42 8.69
N GLY A 70 6.21 -21.29 8.03
CA GLY A 70 5.68 -22.28 7.11
C GLY A 70 6.19 -22.11 5.67
N PRO A 71 5.92 -23.07 4.77
CA PRO A 71 6.26 -22.98 3.36
C PRO A 71 5.72 -21.68 2.72
N GLY A 72 6.61 -20.93 2.06
CA GLY A 72 6.25 -19.68 1.38
C GLY A 72 6.21 -18.44 2.28
N ALA A 73 6.49 -18.57 3.58
CA ALA A 73 6.75 -17.44 4.45
C ALA A 73 8.04 -16.74 4.02
N VAL A 74 7.99 -15.41 3.91
CA VAL A 74 9.15 -14.56 3.62
C VAL A 74 9.16 -13.37 4.55
N GLU A 75 10.34 -12.85 4.86
CA GLU A 75 10.45 -11.55 5.50
C GLU A 75 10.05 -10.46 4.51
N ALA A 76 9.16 -9.56 4.95
CA ALA A 76 8.73 -8.39 4.20
C ALA A 76 8.65 -7.18 5.14
N TYR A 77 8.69 -6.00 4.54
CA TYR A 77 8.34 -4.78 5.27
C TYR A 77 6.83 -4.62 5.31
N THR A 78 6.29 -4.22 6.45
CA THR A 78 4.88 -3.92 6.63
C THR A 78 4.66 -2.44 6.88
N ILE A 79 3.74 -1.87 6.12
CA ILE A 79 3.48 -0.44 6.06
C ILE A 79 2.00 -0.20 6.40
N PRO A 80 1.67 0.68 7.35
CA PRO A 80 0.30 1.11 7.59
C PRO A 80 -0.32 1.67 6.32
N ALA A 81 -1.53 1.22 5.98
CA ALA A 81 -2.28 1.77 4.86
C ALA A 81 -3.55 2.45 5.36
N ARG A 82 -3.64 3.74 5.03
CA ARG A 82 -4.73 4.61 5.45
C ARG A 82 -5.61 4.95 4.26
N ASP A 83 -6.90 5.13 4.53
CA ASP A 83 -7.85 5.64 3.56
C ASP A 83 -7.70 7.15 3.36
N ALA A 84 -8.53 7.73 2.48
CA ALA A 84 -8.52 9.17 2.22
C ALA A 84 -8.84 10.04 3.45
N GLY A 85 -9.52 9.49 4.46
CA GLY A 85 -9.82 10.16 5.73
C GLY A 85 -8.71 10.03 6.78
N GLY A 86 -7.63 9.31 6.47
CA GLY A 86 -6.52 9.05 7.39
C GLY A 86 -6.76 7.89 8.35
N ALA A 87 -7.86 7.15 8.25
CA ALA A 87 -8.10 5.99 9.09
C ALA A 87 -7.23 4.81 8.63
N LEU A 88 -6.59 4.09 9.57
CA LEU A 88 -5.80 2.90 9.27
C LEU A 88 -6.76 1.74 8.99
N VAL A 89 -6.89 1.38 7.72
CA VAL A 89 -7.89 0.40 7.24
C VAL A 89 -7.25 -0.89 6.74
N ASP A 90 -5.94 -0.91 6.53
CA ASP A 90 -5.20 -2.09 6.08
C ASP A 90 -3.71 -2.02 6.48
N VAL A 91 -3.02 -3.12 6.23
CA VAL A 91 -1.55 -3.22 6.27
C VAL A 91 -1.07 -3.70 4.90
N VAL A 92 0.05 -3.16 4.44
CA VAL A 92 0.65 -3.52 3.15
C VAL A 92 1.99 -4.20 3.40
N ALA A 93 2.14 -5.41 2.87
CA ALA A 93 3.41 -6.11 2.82
C ALA A 93 4.17 -5.74 1.54
N TRP A 94 5.45 -5.48 1.69
CA TRP A 94 6.36 -5.13 0.61
C TRP A 94 7.63 -5.97 0.69
N ASP A 95 7.87 -6.77 -0.35
CA ASP A 95 9.11 -7.49 -0.57
C ASP A 95 9.95 -6.74 -1.60
N PRO A 96 10.98 -5.99 -1.16
CA PRO A 96 11.82 -5.18 -2.03
C PRO A 96 12.72 -5.98 -2.98
N ALA A 97 12.95 -7.27 -2.70
CA ALA A 97 13.83 -8.12 -3.51
C ALA A 97 13.05 -8.74 -4.67
N ALA A 98 11.81 -9.19 -4.41
CA ALA A 98 10.93 -9.72 -5.44
C ALA A 98 10.04 -8.66 -6.12
N GLY A 99 10.08 -7.41 -5.65
CA GLY A 99 9.22 -6.33 -6.16
C GLY A 99 7.73 -6.59 -5.91
N ARG A 100 7.39 -7.32 -4.84
CA ARG A 100 5.99 -7.69 -4.54
C ARG A 100 5.38 -6.72 -3.56
N LEU A 101 4.12 -6.37 -3.81
CA LEU A 101 3.27 -5.59 -2.93
C LEU A 101 1.92 -6.31 -2.77
N ALA A 102 1.42 -6.35 -1.55
CA ALA A 102 0.13 -6.95 -1.25
C ALA A 102 -0.51 -6.33 -0.02
N THR A 103 -1.85 -6.35 0.03
CA THR A 103 -2.66 -5.89 1.15
C THR A 103 -3.10 -7.06 2.03
N TRP A 104 -3.28 -6.81 3.34
CA TRP A 104 -3.74 -7.86 4.25
C TRP A 104 -5.25 -8.08 4.10
N LEU A 105 -6.04 -7.03 4.29
CA LEU A 105 -7.50 -7.05 4.24
C LEU A 105 -8.06 -6.76 2.84
N GLY A 106 -7.25 -6.19 1.96
CA GLY A 106 -7.68 -5.79 0.62
C GLY A 106 -8.64 -4.61 0.65
N ALA A 107 -8.50 -3.74 1.64
CA ALA A 107 -9.37 -2.59 1.86
C ALA A 107 -8.90 -1.34 1.07
N VAL A 108 -7.61 -1.27 0.70
CA VAL A 108 -7.05 -0.15 -0.06
C VAL A 108 -6.48 -0.57 -1.41
N GLY A 109 -6.47 0.37 -2.36
CA GLY A 109 -5.84 0.21 -3.66
C GLY A 109 -4.42 0.76 -3.72
N MET A 110 -4.07 1.66 -2.81
CA MET A 110 -2.81 2.39 -2.83
C MET A 110 -2.23 2.59 -1.41
N LEU A 111 -0.92 2.81 -1.33
CA LEU A 111 -0.33 3.53 -0.20
C LEU A 111 -0.56 5.03 -0.39
N GLY A 112 -0.75 5.76 0.70
CA GLY A 112 -0.87 7.22 0.70
C GLY A 112 -2.19 7.77 0.17
N GLU A 113 -3.30 7.00 0.22
CA GLU A 113 -4.63 7.48 -0.21
C GLU A 113 -5.07 8.73 0.58
N ASP A 114 -4.56 8.90 1.80
CA ASP A 114 -4.68 10.11 2.60
C ASP A 114 -3.96 11.34 1.99
N SER A 115 -3.32 11.22 0.81
CA SER A 115 -2.78 12.34 0.03
C SER A 115 -3.73 12.80 -1.08
N LEU A 116 -4.84 12.08 -1.33
CA LEU A 116 -5.80 12.39 -2.41
C LEU A 116 -6.52 13.73 -2.24
N TRP A 117 -6.66 14.23 -1.01
CA TRP A 117 -7.35 15.50 -0.74
C TRP A 117 -6.50 16.74 -1.09
N ARG A 118 -5.17 16.63 -1.12
CA ARG A 118 -4.26 17.77 -1.34
C ARG A 118 -4.35 18.38 -2.75
N PRO A 119 -4.31 17.59 -3.84
CA PRO A 119 -4.46 18.11 -5.20
C PRO A 119 -5.71 18.95 -5.43
N LEU A 120 -6.82 18.58 -4.78
CA LEU A 120 -8.10 19.26 -4.91
C LEU A 120 -8.10 20.65 -4.26
N ALA A 121 -7.34 20.83 -3.18
CA ALA A 121 -7.25 22.10 -2.46
C ALA A 121 -6.25 23.07 -3.11
N ASP A 122 -5.05 22.57 -3.43
CA ASP A 122 -3.90 23.42 -3.77
C ASP A 122 -3.60 23.50 -5.28
N LYS A 123 -4.38 22.79 -6.11
CA LYS A 123 -4.14 22.60 -7.56
C LYS A 123 -2.77 21.98 -7.90
N GLU A 124 -2.08 21.40 -6.90
CA GLU A 124 -0.86 20.64 -7.12
C GLU A 124 -1.19 19.28 -7.75
N PRO A 125 -0.37 18.76 -8.67
CA PRO A 125 -0.60 17.42 -9.22
C PRO A 125 -0.38 16.34 -8.14
N LEU A 126 -1.17 15.27 -8.16
CA LEU A 126 -0.94 14.09 -7.32
C LEU A 126 0.27 13.32 -7.84
N VAL A 127 1.31 13.21 -7.02
CA VAL A 127 2.48 12.40 -7.36
C VAL A 127 2.14 10.91 -7.22
N VAL A 128 2.31 10.16 -8.31
CA VAL A 128 2.21 8.70 -8.36
C VAL A 128 3.63 8.14 -8.44
N HIS A 129 4.01 7.38 -7.42
CA HIS A 129 5.32 6.73 -7.32
C HIS A 129 5.23 5.29 -7.82
N ARG A 130 6.28 4.84 -8.53
CA ARG A 130 6.38 3.49 -9.09
C ARG A 130 6.53 2.43 -8.00
N ASP A 131 7.13 2.80 -6.87
CA ASP A 131 7.42 1.89 -5.77
C ASP A 131 7.42 2.61 -4.41
N PRO A 132 7.42 1.83 -3.29
CA PRO A 132 7.47 2.39 -1.95
C PRO A 132 8.77 3.13 -1.62
N VAL A 133 9.89 2.85 -2.30
CA VAL A 133 11.17 3.54 -2.02
C VAL A 133 11.03 5.02 -2.38
N GLY A 134 10.55 5.30 -3.60
CA GLY A 134 10.35 6.67 -4.05
C GLY A 134 9.33 7.43 -3.19
N TRP A 135 8.27 6.74 -2.77
CA TRP A 135 7.24 7.33 -1.90
C TRP A 135 7.72 7.61 -0.48
N LEU A 136 8.47 6.68 0.13
CA LEU A 136 9.10 6.91 1.44
C LEU A 136 10.13 8.02 1.36
N ALA A 137 10.97 8.06 0.32
CA ALA A 137 11.94 9.14 0.09
C ALA A 137 11.27 10.51 -0.06
N ALA A 138 10.03 10.55 -0.57
CA ALA A 138 9.20 11.76 -0.63
C ALA A 138 8.50 12.11 0.70
N GLY A 139 8.81 11.41 1.80
CA GLY A 139 8.25 11.67 3.11
C GLY A 139 6.76 11.32 3.21
N TRP A 140 6.36 10.17 2.64
CA TRP A 140 4.97 9.70 2.66
C TRP A 140 4.00 10.66 1.95
N ARG A 141 4.48 11.34 0.90
CA ARG A 141 3.67 12.23 0.05
C ARG A 141 3.41 11.57 -1.29
N GLY A 142 2.19 11.71 -1.80
CA GLY A 142 1.76 11.05 -3.02
C GLY A 142 1.26 9.64 -2.76
N VAL A 143 1.16 8.83 -3.82
CA VAL A 143 0.59 7.48 -3.77
C VAL A 143 1.48 6.43 -4.43
N VAL A 144 1.31 5.17 -4.04
CA VAL A 144 1.87 4.00 -4.74
C VAL A 144 0.73 3.03 -5.04
N VAL A 145 0.54 2.66 -6.31
CA VAL A 145 -0.50 1.71 -6.70
C VAL A 145 -0.12 0.30 -6.27
N ILE A 146 -1.00 -0.33 -5.48
CA ILE A 146 -0.88 -1.73 -5.08
C ILE A 146 -1.83 -2.59 -5.91
N ASN A 147 -3.08 -2.14 -6.04
CA ASN A 147 -4.15 -2.84 -6.75
C ASN A 147 -4.87 -1.91 -7.72
N ASP A 148 -4.67 -2.14 -9.02
CA ASP A 148 -5.28 -1.37 -10.11
C ASP A 148 -6.79 -1.18 -9.95
N ALA A 149 -7.52 -2.25 -9.60
CA ALA A 149 -8.97 -2.24 -9.60
C ALA A 149 -9.53 -1.36 -8.48
N LEU A 150 -8.87 -1.34 -7.32
CA LEU A 150 -9.23 -0.52 -6.17
C LEU A 150 -8.70 0.92 -6.30
N ALA A 151 -7.50 1.10 -6.85
CA ALA A 151 -6.87 2.42 -6.99
C ALA A 151 -7.54 3.31 -8.05
N ARG A 152 -7.98 2.70 -9.16
CA ARG A 152 -8.44 3.42 -10.36
C ARG A 152 -9.56 4.44 -10.08
N PRO A 153 -10.67 4.13 -9.37
CA PRO A 153 -11.73 5.10 -9.15
C PRO A 153 -11.24 6.37 -8.44
N ALA A 154 -10.38 6.21 -7.44
CA ALA A 154 -9.82 7.34 -6.70
C ALA A 154 -8.87 8.17 -7.58
N LEU A 155 -8.01 7.52 -8.37
CA LEU A 155 -7.08 8.20 -9.28
C LEU A 155 -7.78 8.96 -10.41
N LEU A 156 -8.89 8.42 -10.95
CA LEU A 156 -9.71 9.14 -11.94
C LEU A 156 -10.33 10.41 -11.35
N GLY A 157 -10.64 10.41 -10.05
CA GLY A 157 -11.16 11.58 -9.33
C GLY A 157 -10.09 12.55 -8.83
N ALA A 158 -8.80 12.21 -8.91
CA ALA A 158 -7.72 12.98 -8.29
C ALA A 158 -7.26 14.21 -9.10
N GLY A 159 -7.75 14.38 -10.33
CA GLY A 159 -7.35 15.48 -11.21
C GLY A 159 -6.02 15.20 -11.92
N THR A 160 -5.06 16.14 -11.84
CA THR A 160 -3.78 16.01 -12.54
C THR A 160 -2.85 15.05 -11.80
N LEU A 161 -2.28 14.07 -12.51
CA LEU A 161 -1.30 13.13 -11.96
C LEU A 161 0.11 13.49 -12.44
N LEU A 162 1.09 13.41 -11.54
CA LEU A 162 2.52 13.54 -11.85
C LEU A 162 3.19 12.17 -11.69
N THR A 163 3.88 11.72 -12.74
CA THR A 163 4.65 10.46 -12.73
C THR A 163 6.15 10.75 -12.89
N GLN A 164 6.98 9.77 -12.56
CA GLN A 164 8.45 9.93 -12.51
C GLN A 164 9.10 10.03 -13.90
N ASP A 165 8.51 9.43 -14.93
CA ASP A 165 8.98 9.45 -16.31
C ASP A 165 7.85 9.06 -17.29
N ILE A 166 8.10 9.18 -18.60
CA ILE A 166 7.11 8.92 -19.66
C ILE A 166 6.59 7.48 -19.59
N ALA A 167 7.49 6.49 -19.44
CA ALA A 167 7.11 5.08 -19.40
C ALA A 167 6.21 4.77 -18.18
N HIS A 168 6.47 5.42 -17.04
CA HIS A 168 5.59 5.35 -15.88
C HIS A 168 4.23 5.98 -16.18
N GLY A 169 4.22 7.15 -16.81
CA GLY A 169 3.00 7.83 -17.28
C GLY A 169 2.12 6.94 -18.15
N GLU A 170 2.72 6.30 -19.16
CA GLU A 170 2.04 5.37 -20.07
C GLU A 170 1.47 4.16 -19.32
N ALA A 171 2.21 3.59 -18.36
CA ALA A 171 1.74 2.47 -17.55
C ALA A 171 0.54 2.86 -16.66
N VAL A 172 0.59 4.04 -16.03
CA VAL A 172 -0.52 4.58 -15.23
C VAL A 172 -1.72 4.86 -16.13
N GLU A 173 -1.52 5.51 -17.28
CA GLU A 173 -2.59 5.80 -18.23
C GLU A 173 -3.27 4.51 -18.74
N ALA A 174 -2.47 3.51 -19.13
CA ALA A 174 -2.97 2.22 -19.57
C ALA A 174 -3.81 1.54 -18.47
N MET A 175 -3.38 1.62 -17.21
CA MET A 175 -4.14 1.12 -16.05
C MET A 175 -5.48 1.85 -15.90
N LEU A 176 -5.49 3.18 -16.00
CA LEU A 176 -6.70 4.00 -15.86
C LEU A 176 -7.71 3.75 -16.99
N ARG A 177 -7.23 3.50 -18.21
CA ARG A 177 -8.07 3.21 -19.39
C ARG A 177 -8.71 1.82 -19.36
N LYS A 178 -8.27 0.90 -18.51
CA LYS A 178 -8.92 -0.42 -18.38
C LYS A 178 -10.37 -0.20 -17.93
N VAL A 179 -11.36 -0.56 -18.75
CA VAL A 179 -12.77 -0.54 -18.36
C VAL A 179 -13.21 -1.96 -18.05
N ARG A 180 -13.84 -2.16 -16.88
CA ARG A 180 -14.53 -3.41 -16.55
C ARG A 180 -16.01 -3.13 -16.44
N MET A 181 -16.77 -3.48 -17.47
CA MET A 181 -18.22 -3.32 -17.45
C MET A 181 -18.83 -4.28 -16.42
N PRO A 182 -19.80 -3.82 -15.60
CA PRO A 182 -20.56 -4.70 -14.76
C PRO A 182 -21.39 -5.64 -15.65
N ARG A 183 -21.56 -6.88 -15.19
CA ARG A 183 -22.59 -7.75 -15.78
C ARG A 183 -23.93 -7.27 -15.25
N ILE A 184 -24.80 -6.82 -16.14
CA ILE A 184 -26.18 -6.43 -15.81
C ILE A 184 -27.03 -7.67 -16.04
N LEU A 185 -27.75 -8.09 -15.00
CA LEU A 185 -28.73 -9.17 -15.07
C LEU A 185 -30.12 -8.56 -14.90
N VAL A 186 -31.09 -9.07 -15.65
CA VAL A 186 -32.50 -8.69 -15.55
C VAL A 186 -33.26 -9.96 -15.17
N GLU A 187 -34.15 -9.88 -14.19
CA GLU A 187 -35.02 -11.00 -13.82
C GLU A 187 -35.97 -11.35 -14.97
N ALA A 188 -36.16 -12.64 -15.23
CA ALA A 188 -37.15 -13.10 -16.20
C ALA A 188 -38.56 -12.86 -15.65
N PRO A 189 -39.54 -12.50 -16.51
CA PRO A 189 -40.92 -12.21 -16.09
C PRO A 189 -41.62 -13.41 -15.45
#